data_AF-A0A2T4X4C5-F1
#
_entry.id   AF-A0A2T4X4C5-F1
#
_cell.length_a   1.000
_cell.length_b   1.000
_cell.length_c   1.000
_cell.angle_alpha   90.00
_cell.angle_beta   90.00
_cell.angle_gamma   90.00
#
_symmetry.space_group_name_H-M   'P 1'
#
loop_
_entity.id
_entity.type
_entity.pdbx_description
1 polymer ?
#
loop_
_entity_poly.entity_id
_entity_poly.type
_entity_poly.pdbx_seq_one_letter_code
_entity_poly.pdbx_strand_id
1 'polypeptide(L)' 'MSQSTYDKIKEFSEYLFVNRGKIQAKGKGDIEMFFVDIKRPMNL' A
#
# COMPACT_ATOMS: atom_id res chain seq x y z
N MET A 1 3.65 2.54 0.80
CA MET A 1 4.06 1.16 0.48
C MET A 1 4.25 1.03 -1.03
N SER A 2 5.25 0.27 -1.49
CA SER A 2 5.49 0.02 -2.92
C SER A 2 4.57 -1.08 -3.48
N GLN A 3 4.41 -1.12 -4.80
CA GLN A 3 3.73 -2.19 -5.52
C GLN A 3 4.20 -3.60 -5.11
N SER A 4 5.51 -3.81 -5.01
CA SER A 4 6.09 -5.11 -4.68
C SER A 4 5.69 -5.65 -3.31
N THR A 5 5.44 -4.76 -2.34
CA THR A 5 4.93 -5.16 -1.02
C THR A 5 3.42 -5.30 -1.07
N TYR A 6 2.71 -4.39 -1.77
CA TYR A 6 1.27 -4.48 -1.99
C TYR A 6 0.87 -5.85 -2.57
N ASP A 7 1.53 -6.32 -3.63
CA ASP A 7 1.18 -7.58 -4.29
C ASP A 7 1.26 -8.80 -3.37
N LYS A 8 2.10 -8.73 -2.33
CA LYS A 8 2.27 -9.82 -1.36
C LYS A 8 1.19 -9.84 -0.28
N ILE A 9 0.58 -8.69 0.03
CA ILE A 9 -0.31 -8.55 1.20
C ILE A 9 -1.69 -7.97 0.87
N LYS A 10 -1.98 -7.65 -0.39
CA LYS A 10 -3.25 -7.04 -0.82
C LYS A 10 -4.48 -7.88 -0.49
N GLU A 11 -4.31 -9.20 -0.39
CA GLU A 11 -5.38 -10.16 -0.07
C GLU A 11 -5.64 -10.25 1.45
N PHE A 12 -4.77 -9.68 2.29
CA PHE A 12 -4.94 -9.75 3.74
C PHE A 12 -5.98 -8.72 4.17
N SER A 13 -7.10 -9.23 4.69
CA SER A 13 -8.27 -8.42 5.02
C SER A 13 -8.04 -7.42 6.15
N GLU A 14 -6.96 -7.57 6.92
CA GLU A 14 -6.58 -6.65 8.00
C GLU A 14 -6.09 -5.28 7.51
N TYR A 15 -5.69 -5.17 6.24
CA TYR A 15 -5.18 -3.92 5.68
C TYR A 15 -6.20 -3.20 4.79
N LEU A 16 -6.05 -1.89 4.73
CA LEU A 16 -6.70 -1.01 3.77
C LEU A 16 -5.62 -0.33 2.93
N PHE A 17 -5.79 -0.36 1.61
CA PHE A 17 -4.85 0.23 0.67
C PHE A 17 -5.55 1.32 -0.15
N VAL A 18 -4.91 2.49 -0.23
CA VAL A 18 -5.35 3.58 -1.12
C VAL A 18 -4.23 3.84 -2.12
N ASN A 19 -4.55 3.70 -3.42
CA ASN A 19 -3.60 4.02 -4.47
C ASN A 19 -3.26 5.52 -4.40
N ARG A 20 -1.97 5.83 -4.29
CA ARG A 20 -1.44 7.21 -4.27
C ARG A 20 -1.02 7.67 -5.67
N GLY A 21 -0.84 6.73 -6.59
CA GLY A 21 -0.28 6.96 -7.92
C GLY A 21 1.24 6.79 -7.95
N LYS A 22 1.80 7.14 -9.11
CA LYS A 22 3.23 7.06 -9.38
C LYS A 22 3.99 8.24 -8.79
N ILE A 23 5.16 7.97 -8.24
CA ILE A 23 6.15 8.98 -7.84
C ILE A 23 7.48 8.71 -8.52
N GLN A 24 8.22 9.77 -8.86
CA GLN A 24 9.57 9.61 -9.37
C GLN A 24 10.56 9.48 -8.21
N ALA A 25 11.25 8.34 -8.14
CA ALA A 25 12.25 8.05 -7.13
C ALA A 25 13.65 8.07 -7.74
N LYS A 26 14.59 8.77 -7.07
CA LYS A 26 15.99 8.89 -7.53
C LYS A 26 16.59 7.50 -7.74
N GLY A 27 17.07 7.24 -8.97
CA GLY A 27 17.71 5.97 -9.35
C GLY A 27 16.76 4.79 -9.54
N LYS A 28 15.44 4.98 -9.50
CA LYS A 28 14.45 3.90 -9.67
C LYS A 28 13.34 4.23 -10.68
N GLY A 29 13.33 5.45 -11.22
CA GLY A 29 12.28 5.89 -12.14
C GLY A 29 10.94 6.07 -11.42
N ASP A 30 9.85 5.85 -12.16
CA ASP A 30 8.50 5.99 -11.63
C ASP A 30 8.06 4.73 -10.90
N ILE A 31 7.57 4.89 -9.67
CA ILE A 31 7.13 3.80 -8.81
C ILE A 31 5.70 4.05 -8.35
N GLU A 32 4.86 3.02 -8.49
CA GLU A 32 3.50 2.99 -7.94
C GLU A 32 3.52 2.87 -6.42
N MET A 33 2.78 3.74 -5.75
CA MET A 33 2.76 3.85 -4.29
C MET A 33 1.34 3.78 -3.73
N PHE A 34 1.25 3.25 -2.51
CA PHE A 34 0.00 3.08 -1.77
C PHE A 34 0.13 3.68 -0.38
N PHE A 35 -0.91 4.36 0.09
CA PHE A 35 -1.13 4.56 1.52
C PHE A 35 -1.69 3.26 2.12
N VAL A 36 -1.34 2.98 3.36
CA VAL A 36 -1.73 1.76 4.07
C VAL A 36 -2.26 2.12 5.44
N ASP A 37 -3.39 1.53 5.80
CA ASP A 37 -3.94 1.56 7.15
C ASP A 37 -4.30 0.15 7.61
N ILE A 38 -4.43 -0.05 8.92
CA ILE A 38 -4.88 -1.30 9.52
C ILE A 38 -6.35 -1.12 9.90
N LYS A 39 -7.20 -2.08 9.53
CA LYS A 39 -8.56 -2.15 10.04
C LYS A 39 -8.48 -2.42 11.53
N ARG A 40 -8.71 -1.39 12.34
CA ARG A 40 -8.82 -1.59 13.78
C ARG A 40 -10.04 -2.49 14.03
N PRO A 41 -9.89 -3.56 14.82
CA PRO A 41 -11.06 -4.29 15.27
C PRO A 41 -11.94 -3.31 16.05
N MET A 42 -13.21 -3.23 15.68
CA MET A 42 -14.19 -2.48 16.46
C MET A 42 -14.38 -3.26 17.76
N ASN A 43 -13.87 -2.73 18.88
CA ASN A 43 -14.19 -3.29 20.19
C ASN A 43 -15.70 -3.06 20.40
N LEU A 44 -16.48 -4.15 20.36
CA LEU A 44 -17.89 -4.19 20.74
C LEU A 44 -18.04 -4.12 22.25
#